data_AF-A0A7X0B3Y6-F1
#
_entry.id   AF-A0A7X0B3Y6-F1
#
_cell.length_a   1.000
_cell.length_b   1.000
_cell.length_c   1.000
_cell.angle_alpha   90.00
_cell.angle_beta   90.00
_cell.angle_gamma   90.00
#
_symmetry.space_group_name_H-M   'P 1'
#
loop_
_entity.id
_entity.type
_entity.pdbx_description
1 polymer ?
#
loop_
_entity_poly.entity_id
_entity_poly.type
_entity_poly.pdbx_seq_one_letter_code
_entity_poly.pdbx_strand_id
1 'polypeptide(L)'
;MKSRLNCYFDPKLADQLTELALRQGVHRSQLVEAAVASFLSPDALDRREAAYARRLDRLSRQLERVERDLTIAIEAQALFVRFWLSVTMPIPAEHQAAAKAQGSQRYQNYIATLGRRLQRGESLVQEISVEIWPERHQAVSPDRADAEPAPGSEPAEAAHV
;
A
#
# COMPACT_ATOMS: atom_id res chain seq x y z
N MET A 1 4.57 -50.03 13.25
CA MET A 1 6.00 -50.38 13.00
C MET A 1 6.56 -49.40 11.98
N LYS A 2 7.80 -48.90 12.17
CA LYS A 2 8.45 -47.98 11.21
C LYS A 2 9.34 -48.79 10.25
N SER A 3 9.26 -48.50 8.96
CA SER A 3 10.12 -49.10 7.92
C SER A 3 11.31 -48.20 7.62
N ARG A 4 12.50 -48.79 7.42
CA ARG A 4 13.72 -48.04 7.08
C ARG A 4 13.75 -47.79 5.58
N LEU A 5 13.80 -46.52 5.19
CA LEU A 5 13.95 -46.09 3.80
C LEU A 5 15.31 -45.40 3.64
N ASN A 6 16.11 -45.85 2.67
CA ASN A 6 17.36 -45.17 2.27
C ASN A 6 17.10 -44.45 0.95
N CYS A 7 17.19 -43.13 0.96
CA CYS A 7 16.98 -42.27 -0.22
C CYS A 7 18.13 -41.28 -0.33
N TYR A 8 18.52 -40.97 -1.57
CA TYR A 8 19.53 -39.98 -1.86
C TYR A 8 18.88 -38.60 -1.97
N PHE A 9 19.56 -37.58 -1.45
CA PHE A 9 19.19 -36.18 -1.58
C PHE A 9 20.28 -35.45 -2.33
N ASP A 10 19.91 -34.42 -3.08
CA ASP A 10 20.88 -33.44 -3.53
C ASP A 10 21.60 -32.84 -2.30
N PRO A 11 22.93 -32.64 -2.34
CA PRO A 11 23.68 -32.13 -1.20
C PRO A 11 23.12 -30.80 -0.65
N LYS A 12 22.71 -29.88 -1.53
CA LYS A 12 22.15 -28.59 -1.10
C LYS A 12 20.81 -28.79 -0.38
N LEU A 13 20.01 -29.74 -0.84
CA LEU A 13 18.72 -30.07 -0.23
C LEU A 13 18.92 -30.74 1.15
N ALA A 14 19.94 -31.58 1.30
CA ALA A 14 20.28 -32.18 2.58
C ALA A 14 20.73 -31.14 3.61
N ASP A 15 21.47 -30.11 3.19
CA ASP A 15 21.87 -28.99 4.04
C ASP A 15 20.65 -28.16 4.46
N GLN A 16 19.76 -27.81 3.53
CA GLN A 16 18.52 -27.09 3.83
C GLN A 16 17.63 -27.87 4.81
N LEU A 17 17.49 -29.18 4.64
CA LEU A 17 16.74 -30.05 5.55
C LEU A 17 17.37 -30.04 6.95
N THR A 18 18.69 -30.07 7.03
CA THR A 18 19.45 -30.02 8.28
C THR A 18 19.19 -28.71 9.02
N GLU A 19 19.31 -27.60 8.31
CA GLU A 19 19.09 -26.27 8.85
C GLU A 19 17.65 -26.09 9.34
N LEU A 20 16.67 -26.54 8.53
CA LEU A 20 15.26 -26.44 8.90
C LEU A 20 14.93 -27.29 10.14
N ALA A 21 15.50 -28.49 10.24
CA ALA A 21 15.35 -29.37 11.39
C ALA A 21 15.92 -28.72 12.68
N LEU A 22 17.09 -28.08 12.58
CA LEU A 22 17.69 -27.33 13.68
C LEU A 22 16.83 -26.12 14.10
N ARG A 23 16.36 -25.33 13.13
CA ARG A 23 15.49 -24.16 13.39
C ARG A 23 14.18 -24.54 14.07
N GLN A 24 13.62 -25.71 13.75
CA GLN A 24 12.38 -26.21 14.36
C GLN A 24 12.59 -27.07 15.61
N GLY A 25 13.84 -27.40 15.97
CA GLY A 25 14.14 -28.26 17.12
C GLY A 25 13.69 -29.71 16.97
N VAL A 26 13.61 -30.23 15.75
CA VAL A 26 13.17 -31.61 15.44
C VAL A 26 14.26 -32.42 14.75
N HIS A 27 14.19 -33.74 14.81
CA HIS A 27 15.13 -34.61 14.08
C HIS A 27 14.83 -34.62 12.58
N ARG A 28 15.88 -34.75 11.74
CA ARG A 28 15.74 -34.79 10.27
C ARG A 28 14.78 -35.87 9.79
N SER A 29 14.84 -37.07 10.37
CA SER A 29 13.94 -38.19 10.03
C SER A 29 12.47 -37.88 10.34
N GLN A 30 12.21 -37.19 11.44
CA GLN A 30 10.87 -36.75 11.83
C GLN A 30 10.34 -35.68 10.89
N LEU A 31 11.20 -34.74 10.47
CA LEU A 31 10.85 -33.71 9.49
C LEU A 31 10.52 -34.33 8.11
N VAL A 32 11.32 -35.31 7.66
CA VAL A 32 11.06 -36.04 6.41
C VAL A 32 9.78 -36.87 6.49
N GLU A 33 9.55 -37.58 7.60
CA GLU A 33 8.33 -38.35 7.84
C GLU A 33 7.09 -37.43 7.81
N ALA A 34 7.15 -36.27 8.47
CA ALA A 34 6.07 -35.28 8.47
C ALA A 34 5.82 -34.68 7.07
N ALA A 35 6.89 -34.37 6.33
CA ALA A 35 6.79 -33.83 4.97
C ALA A 35 6.13 -34.85 4.02
N VAL A 36 6.58 -36.11 4.05
CA VAL A 36 6.02 -37.18 3.21
C VAL A 36 4.57 -37.50 3.61
N ALA A 37 4.28 -37.58 4.91
CA ALA A 37 2.91 -37.78 5.38
C ALA A 37 1.98 -36.63 4.95
N SER A 38 2.47 -35.38 4.99
CA SER A 38 1.72 -34.23 4.50
C SER A 38 1.53 -34.26 2.98
N PHE A 39 2.53 -34.72 2.22
CA PHE A 39 2.47 -34.79 0.76
C PHE A 39 1.49 -35.87 0.28
N LEU A 40 1.45 -37.02 0.99
CA LEU A 40 0.57 -38.13 0.67
C LEU A 40 -0.85 -37.98 1.23
N SER A 41 -1.14 -36.91 1.98
CA SER A 41 -2.47 -36.68 2.52
C SER A 41 -3.35 -35.98 1.48
N PRO A 42 -4.39 -36.65 0.94
CA PRO A 42 -5.31 -36.04 -0.05
C PRO A 42 -5.97 -34.75 0.48
N ASP A 43 -6.21 -34.66 1.79
CA ASP A 43 -6.83 -33.49 2.42
C ASP A 43 -5.89 -32.31 2.64
N ALA A 44 -4.57 -32.47 2.56
CA ALA A 44 -3.65 -31.40 2.95
C ALA A 44 -3.63 -30.24 1.94
N LEU A 45 -3.69 -30.57 0.64
CA LEU A 45 -3.78 -29.58 -0.43
C LEU A 45 -5.17 -28.96 -0.47
N ASP A 46 -6.22 -29.80 -0.50
CA ASP A 46 -7.62 -29.38 -0.55
C ASP A 46 -8.00 -28.47 0.63
N ARG A 47 -7.55 -28.77 1.86
CA ARG A 47 -7.81 -27.90 3.02
C ARG A 47 -7.11 -26.55 2.92
N ARG A 48 -5.89 -26.50 2.38
CA ARG A 48 -5.17 -25.24 2.18
C ARG A 48 -5.85 -24.40 1.10
N GLU A 49 -6.18 -25.01 -0.02
CA GLU A 49 -6.90 -24.35 -1.13
C GLU A 49 -8.26 -23.84 -0.66
N ALA A 50 -9.03 -24.64 0.08
CA ALA A 50 -10.30 -24.22 0.66
C ALA A 50 -10.14 -23.05 1.66
N ALA A 51 -9.07 -23.04 2.46
CA ALA A 51 -8.79 -21.95 3.38
C ALA A 51 -8.46 -20.65 2.63
N TYR A 52 -7.67 -20.74 1.54
CA TYR A 52 -7.38 -19.60 0.67
C TYR A 52 -8.64 -19.09 -0.03
N ALA A 53 -9.45 -19.97 -0.60
CA ALA A 53 -10.71 -19.61 -1.25
C ALA A 53 -11.65 -18.85 -0.29
N ARG A 54 -11.81 -19.33 0.96
CA ARG A 54 -12.60 -18.62 1.99
C ARG A 54 -12.02 -17.25 2.35
N ARG A 55 -10.69 -17.14 2.43
CA ARG A 55 -10.03 -15.87 2.72
C ARG A 55 -10.24 -14.88 1.58
N LEU A 56 -10.11 -15.33 0.33
CA LEU A 56 -10.35 -14.51 -0.85
C LEU A 56 -11.81 -14.06 -0.92
N ASP A 57 -12.78 -14.96 -0.71
CA ASP A 57 -14.20 -14.60 -0.65
C ASP A 57 -14.47 -13.54 0.42
N ARG A 58 -13.89 -13.69 1.61
CA ARG A 58 -14.00 -12.68 2.67
C ARG A 58 -13.41 -11.33 2.24
N LEU A 59 -12.25 -11.32 1.58
CA LEU A 59 -11.63 -10.08 1.09
C LEU A 59 -12.48 -9.42 0.00
N SER A 60 -13.05 -10.19 -0.93
CA SER A 60 -13.95 -9.68 -1.96
C SER A 60 -15.19 -9.01 -1.34
N ARG A 61 -15.83 -9.64 -0.35
CA ARG A 61 -16.97 -9.04 0.36
C ARG A 61 -16.59 -7.78 1.14
N GLN A 62 -15.38 -7.73 1.68
CA GLN A 62 -14.88 -6.52 2.34
C GLN A 62 -14.65 -5.40 1.33
N LEU A 63 -14.09 -5.72 0.16
CA LEU A 63 -13.91 -4.76 -0.92
C LEU A 63 -15.24 -4.21 -1.43
N GLU A 64 -16.22 -5.08 -1.71
CA GLU A 64 -17.57 -4.66 -2.11
C GLU A 64 -18.23 -3.72 -1.09
N ARG A 65 -18.00 -3.95 0.21
CA ARG A 65 -18.48 -3.06 1.26
C ARG A 65 -17.77 -1.71 1.20
N VAL A 66 -16.45 -1.70 1.07
CA VAL A 66 -15.68 -0.47 0.95
C VAL A 66 -16.07 0.32 -0.30
N GLU A 67 -16.30 -0.34 -1.43
CA GLU A 67 -16.78 0.29 -2.66
C GLU A 67 -18.16 0.95 -2.46
N ARG A 68 -19.08 0.26 -1.79
CA ARG A 68 -20.39 0.82 -1.43
C ARG A 68 -20.23 2.04 -0.51
N ASP A 69 -19.46 1.91 0.55
CA ASP A 69 -19.28 2.97 1.55
C ASP A 69 -18.58 4.19 0.91
N LEU A 70 -17.62 3.97 0.01
CA LEU A 70 -16.95 5.02 -0.77
C LEU A 70 -17.91 5.72 -1.73
N THR A 71 -18.78 4.97 -2.40
CA THR A 71 -19.83 5.54 -3.27
C THR A 71 -20.74 6.46 -2.46
N ILE A 72 -21.22 6.00 -1.30
CA ILE A 72 -22.04 6.82 -0.39
C ILE A 72 -21.27 8.06 0.08
N ALA A 73 -20.00 7.93 0.45
CA ALA A 73 -19.18 9.04 0.89
C ALA A 73 -18.99 10.10 -0.22
N ILE A 74 -18.77 9.66 -1.46
CA ILE A 74 -18.64 10.56 -2.63
C ILE A 74 -19.97 11.28 -2.88
N GLU A 75 -21.10 10.58 -2.83
CA GLU A 75 -22.42 11.19 -3.00
C GLU A 75 -22.72 12.22 -1.89
N ALA A 76 -22.47 11.85 -0.63
CA ALA A 76 -22.65 12.74 0.52
C ALA A 76 -21.76 14.00 0.40
N GLN A 77 -20.48 13.83 0.03
CA GLN A 77 -19.56 14.94 -0.18
C GLN A 77 -19.99 15.84 -1.34
N ALA A 78 -20.45 15.27 -2.46
CA ALA A 78 -20.95 16.05 -3.59
C ALA A 78 -22.18 16.89 -3.20
N LEU A 79 -23.11 16.31 -2.44
CA LEU A 79 -24.27 17.02 -1.89
C LEU A 79 -23.85 18.13 -0.93
N PHE A 80 -22.90 17.85 -0.02
CA PHE A 80 -22.36 18.84 0.91
C PHE A 80 -21.74 20.04 0.17
N VAL A 81 -20.84 19.79 -0.79
CA VAL A 81 -20.19 20.86 -1.58
C VAL A 81 -21.24 21.66 -2.35
N ARG A 82 -22.22 21.00 -2.98
CA ARG A 82 -23.30 21.68 -3.70
C ARG A 82 -24.14 22.56 -2.77
N PHE A 83 -24.50 22.06 -1.60
CA PHE A 83 -25.24 22.82 -0.58
C PHE A 83 -24.43 24.04 -0.12
N TRP A 84 -23.17 23.83 0.24
CA TRP A 84 -22.26 24.87 0.70
C TRP A 84 -22.06 26.01 -0.32
N LEU A 85 -21.92 25.66 -1.60
CA LEU A 85 -21.76 26.65 -2.67
C LEU A 85 -23.07 27.38 -3.03
N SER A 86 -24.23 26.85 -2.62
CA SER A 86 -25.55 27.40 -2.94
C SER A 86 -26.17 28.25 -1.84
N VAL A 87 -25.83 28.00 -0.57
CA VAL A 87 -26.43 28.68 0.58
C VAL A 87 -25.34 29.13 1.54
N THR A 88 -24.96 30.40 1.48
CA THR A 88 -23.96 30.97 2.40
C THR A 88 -24.58 31.92 3.45
N MET A 89 -25.78 32.45 3.19
CA MET A 89 -26.55 33.27 4.15
C MET A 89 -28.06 33.08 3.89
N PRO A 90 -28.94 33.33 4.88
CA PRO A 90 -30.37 33.39 4.64
C PRO A 90 -30.68 34.57 3.69
N ILE A 91 -31.14 34.24 2.48
CA ILE A 91 -31.44 35.20 1.42
C ILE A 91 -32.96 35.44 1.40
N PRO A 92 -33.43 36.70 1.34
CA PRO A 92 -34.85 37.00 1.19
C PRO A 92 -35.48 36.22 0.04
N ALA A 93 -36.75 35.83 0.19
CA ALA A 93 -37.45 34.96 -0.77
C ALA A 93 -37.34 35.45 -2.23
N GLU A 94 -37.33 36.77 -2.43
CA GLU A 94 -37.22 37.46 -3.72
C GLU A 94 -35.89 37.21 -4.44
N HIS A 95 -34.81 36.91 -3.70
CA HIS A 95 -33.48 36.69 -4.25
C HIS A 95 -33.06 35.21 -4.27
N GLN A 96 -33.92 34.29 -3.82
CA GLN A 96 -33.61 32.86 -3.77
C GLN A 96 -33.34 32.25 -5.15
N ALA A 97 -34.06 32.68 -6.19
CA ALA A 97 -33.86 32.17 -7.54
C ALA A 97 -32.48 32.54 -8.11
N ALA A 98 -32.08 33.81 -7.93
CA ALA A 98 -30.77 34.30 -8.34
C ALA A 98 -29.64 33.62 -7.57
N ALA A 99 -29.81 33.43 -6.25
CA ALA A 99 -28.85 32.72 -5.41
C ALA A 99 -28.67 31.25 -5.81
N LYS A 100 -29.78 30.54 -6.08
CA LYS A 100 -29.74 29.15 -6.58
C LYS A 100 -29.03 29.05 -7.92
N ALA A 101 -29.28 29.98 -8.84
CA ALA A 101 -28.60 30.03 -10.14
C ALA A 101 -27.08 30.26 -9.97
N GLN A 102 -26.69 31.19 -9.10
CA GLN A 102 -25.28 31.46 -8.82
C GLN A 102 -24.58 30.26 -8.15
N GLY A 103 -25.25 29.58 -7.21
CA GLY A 103 -24.75 28.36 -6.58
C GLY A 103 -24.53 27.23 -7.58
N SER A 104 -25.49 27.04 -8.50
CA SER A 104 -25.37 26.08 -9.60
C SER A 104 -24.15 26.36 -10.48
N GLN A 105 -23.93 27.63 -10.85
CA GLN A 105 -22.77 28.04 -11.66
C GLN A 105 -21.44 27.75 -10.93
N ARG A 106 -21.35 28.06 -9.63
CA ARG A 106 -20.16 27.79 -8.82
C ARG A 106 -19.87 26.29 -8.72
N TYR A 107 -20.91 25.47 -8.52
CA TYR A 107 -20.77 24.02 -8.48
C TYR A 107 -20.27 23.43 -9.81
N GLN A 108 -20.81 23.89 -10.94
CA GLN A 108 -20.34 23.46 -12.26
C GLN A 108 -18.85 23.80 -12.49
N ASN A 109 -18.43 25.01 -12.11
CA ASN A 109 -17.03 25.43 -12.20
C ASN A 109 -16.11 24.58 -11.29
N TYR A 110 -16.57 24.21 -10.09
CA TYR A 110 -15.87 23.30 -9.19
C TYR A 110 -15.67 21.93 -9.85
N ILE A 111 -16.74 21.32 -10.38
CA ILE A 111 -16.68 20.01 -11.04
C ILE A 111 -15.73 20.05 -12.25
N ALA A 112 -15.79 21.11 -13.07
CA ALA A 112 -14.90 21.26 -14.21
C ALA A 112 -13.42 21.39 -13.79
N THR A 113 -13.14 22.10 -12.69
CA THR A 113 -11.78 22.25 -12.16
C THR A 113 -11.26 20.95 -11.58
N LEU A 114 -12.08 20.25 -10.79
CA LEU A 114 -11.76 18.94 -10.23
C LEU A 114 -11.48 17.92 -11.35
N GLY A 115 -12.33 17.88 -12.39
CA GLY A 115 -12.14 17.00 -13.54
C GLY A 115 -10.81 17.22 -14.26
N ARG A 116 -10.43 18.48 -14.51
CA ARG A 116 -9.13 18.82 -15.12
C ARG A 116 -7.96 18.37 -14.24
N ARG A 117 -8.07 18.55 -12.92
CA ARG A 117 -7.03 18.17 -11.95
C ARG A 117 -6.82 16.66 -11.92
N LEU A 118 -7.92 15.90 -11.86
CA LEU A 118 -7.89 14.44 -11.90
C LEU A 118 -7.29 13.90 -13.21
N GLN A 119 -7.64 14.48 -14.36
CA GLN A 119 -7.06 14.09 -15.66
C GLN A 119 -5.54 14.30 -15.74
N ARG A 120 -5.00 15.29 -15.03
CA ARG A 120 -3.55 15.55 -14.96
C ARG A 120 -2.81 14.66 -13.97
N GLY A 121 -3.53 13.84 -13.18
CA GLY A 121 -2.95 13.02 -12.13
C GLY A 121 -2.47 13.83 -10.91
N GLU A 122 -2.86 15.09 -10.79
CA GLU A 122 -2.53 15.96 -9.65
C GLU A 122 -3.24 15.43 -8.39
N SER A 123 -2.48 14.80 -7.50
CA SER A 123 -3.00 14.23 -6.26
C SER A 123 -2.98 15.27 -5.14
N LEU A 124 -4.17 15.71 -4.72
CA LEU A 124 -4.33 16.56 -3.53
C LEU A 124 -3.67 15.94 -2.29
N VAL A 125 -3.73 14.61 -2.15
CA VAL A 125 -3.09 13.89 -1.04
C VAL A 125 -1.58 14.05 -1.09
N GLN A 126 -0.98 14.04 -2.29
CA GLN A 126 0.46 14.20 -2.46
C GLN A 126 0.90 15.65 -2.19
N GLU A 127 0.13 16.64 -2.66
CA GLU A 127 0.40 18.05 -2.34
C GLU A 127 0.33 18.32 -0.84
N ILE A 128 -0.71 17.82 -0.16
CA ILE A 128 -0.85 17.94 1.30
C ILE A 128 0.26 17.18 2.02
N SER A 129 0.67 16.01 1.53
CA SER A 129 1.76 15.23 2.15
C SER A 129 3.10 15.97 2.05
N VAL A 130 3.36 16.66 0.94
CA VAL A 130 4.55 17.51 0.75
C VAL A 130 4.50 18.73 1.66
N GLU A 131 3.32 19.33 1.85
CA GLU A 131 3.12 20.49 2.72
C GLU A 131 3.27 20.15 4.22
N ILE A 132 2.73 19.01 4.66
CA ILE A 132 2.73 18.61 6.08
C ILE A 132 4.01 17.88 6.48
N TRP A 133 4.65 17.13 5.57
CA TRP A 133 5.90 16.38 5.85
C TRP A 133 7.00 16.65 4.81
N PRO A 134 7.54 17.87 4.78
CA PRO A 134 8.57 18.26 3.80
C PRO A 134 9.87 17.42 3.91
N GLU A 135 10.24 17.00 5.12
CA GLU A 135 11.49 16.25 5.37
C GLU A 135 11.47 14.82 4.81
N ARG A 136 10.29 14.18 4.74
CA ARG A 136 10.14 12.80 4.23
C ARG A 136 10.34 12.73 2.71
N HIS A 137 10.08 13.82 2.00
CA HIS A 137 10.29 13.94 0.56
C HIS A 137 11.73 14.34 0.18
N GLN A 138 12.48 15.02 1.05
CA GLN A 138 13.90 15.30 0.82
C GLN A 138 14.78 14.03 0.93
N ALA A 139 14.37 13.04 1.73
CA ALA A 139 15.06 11.76 1.87
C ALA A 139 14.91 10.83 0.64
N VAL A 140 14.01 11.15 -0.31
CA VAL A 140 13.76 10.38 -1.54
C VAL A 140 14.14 11.20 -2.79
N SER A 141 15.11 12.10 -2.67
CA SER A 141 15.75 12.69 -3.85
C SER A 141 16.93 11.81 -4.29
N PRO A 142 16.94 11.24 -5.52
CA PRO A 142 18.04 10.41 -5.99
C PRO A 142 19.34 11.21 -6.22
N ASP A 143 19.27 12.54 -6.13
CA ASP A 143 20.33 13.46 -6.55
C ASP A 143 21.36 13.78 -5.45
N ARG A 144 21.30 13.08 -4.31
CA ARG A 144 22.26 13.28 -3.21
C ARG A 144 23.37 12.21 -3.14
N ALA A 145 23.37 11.25 -4.05
CA ALA A 145 24.37 10.18 -4.09
C ALA A 145 25.65 10.55 -4.87
N ASP A 146 25.64 11.61 -5.68
CA ASP A 146 26.77 11.98 -6.56
C ASP A 146 27.53 13.26 -6.15
N ALA A 147 27.38 13.71 -4.90
CA ALA A 147 28.25 14.76 -4.38
C ALA A 147 29.63 14.17 -4.03
N GLU A 148 30.48 14.11 -5.06
CA GLU A 148 31.90 13.80 -5.00
C GLU A 148 32.60 14.65 -3.90
N PRO A 149 33.42 14.06 -3.01
CA PRO A 149 34.14 14.85 -2.02
C PRO A 149 35.20 15.70 -2.73
N ALA A 150 35.15 17.02 -2.52
CA ALA A 150 36.09 17.97 -3.10
C ALA A 150 37.55 17.56 -2.80
N PRO A 151 38.44 17.49 -3.81
CA PRO A 151 39.82 17.11 -3.61
C PRO A 151 40.66 18.33 -3.20
N GLY A 152 41.52 18.14 -2.20
CA GLY A 152 42.69 19.01 -1.99
C GLY A 152 42.71 19.81 -0.68
N SER A 153 43.03 19.15 0.43
CA SER A 153 43.85 19.77 1.47
C SER A 153 45.23 19.11 1.43
N GLU A 154 46.15 19.71 0.67
CA GLU A 154 47.57 19.38 0.75
C GLU A 154 48.09 19.63 2.18
N PRO A 155 48.97 18.77 2.72
CA PRO A 155 49.68 19.07 3.95
C PRO A 155 50.84 20.01 3.61
N ALA A 156 50.76 21.27 4.05
CA ALA A 156 51.89 22.17 4.03
C ALA A 156 52.85 21.82 5.20
N GLU A 157 53.96 21.18 4.87
CA GLU A 157 55.12 21.05 5.76
C GLU A 157 56.20 22.08 5.39
N ALA A 158 56.79 22.68 6.43
CA ALA A 158 58.06 23.42 6.52
C ALA A 158 58.09 24.94 6.20
N ALA A 159 58.27 25.79 7.23
CA ALA A 159 59.59 26.29 7.69
C ALA A 159 59.58 27.73 8.26
N HIS A 160 60.31 27.90 9.39
CA HIS A 160 60.84 29.13 10.03
C HIS A 160 59.83 30.15 10.59
N VAL A 161 59.87 30.50 11.88
CA VAL A 161 60.98 31.08 12.69
C VAL A 161 60.98 30.53 14.11
#